data_AF-A0A7C8YD95-F1
#
_entry.id   AF-A0A7C8YD95-F1
#
_cell.length_a   1.000
_cell.length_b   1.000
_cell.length_c   1.000
_cell.angle_alpha   90.00
_cell.angle_beta   90.00
_cell.angle_gamma   90.00
#
_symmetry.space_group_name_H-M   'P 1'
#
loop_
_entity.id
_entity.type
_entity.pdbx_description
1 polymer ?
#
loop_
_entity_poly.entity_id
_entity_poly.type
_entity_poly.pdbx_seq_one_letter_code
_entity_poly.pdbx_strand_id
1 'polypeptide(L)'
;MKVTVVTRSGRELFKGGVELHDSATVADLQEEIYKRTKKFYPSRQRLTLPIQPGSKERPAVLHSKKSLKDYCDGNCNTLTVVFKDLGPQVSYRTLFFWEYLGPLIIYPIFYYFPVYKFFGYEGERVIHPVQTYACYYWCLHYFKRIMETFFVHRFSHATSPLSNVFRNCAYYWTFGAYIAYYVNHPLYTPVGELQWKIGFGFGLLCQLANFYC
;
A
#
# COMPACT_ATOMS: atom_id res chain seq x y z
N MET A 1 -10.75 3.51 34.56
CA MET A 1 -9.74 2.45 34.37
C MET A 1 -8.34 3.05 34.20
N LYS A 2 -7.31 2.48 34.85
CA LYS A 2 -5.91 2.88 34.66
C LYS A 2 -5.23 1.97 33.64
N VAL A 3 -4.64 2.55 32.59
CA VAL A 3 -3.94 1.82 31.53
C VAL A 3 -2.44 2.08 31.59
N THR A 4 -1.65 1.05 31.85
CA THR A 4 -0.19 1.13 31.80
C THR A 4 0.29 0.84 30.38
N VAL A 5 0.90 1.83 29.74
CA VAL A 5 1.44 1.69 28.37
C VAL A 5 2.94 1.41 28.48
N VAL A 6 3.36 0.22 28.07
CA VAL A 6 4.77 -0.21 28.10
C VAL A 6 5.33 -0.34 26.68
N THR A 7 6.62 -0.07 26.49
CA THR A 7 7.31 -0.39 25.24
C THR A 7 7.64 -1.88 25.18
N ARG A 8 8.06 -2.37 24.01
CA ARG A 8 8.56 -3.75 23.86
C ARG A 8 9.74 -4.11 24.78
N SER A 9 10.49 -3.12 25.26
CA SER A 9 11.58 -3.33 26.21
C SER A 9 11.10 -3.34 27.67
N GLY A 10 9.78 -3.36 27.91
CA GLY A 10 9.18 -3.34 29.25
C GLY A 10 9.24 -1.99 29.96
N ARG A 11 9.69 -0.92 29.30
CA ARG A 11 9.75 0.43 29.90
C ARG A 11 8.39 1.10 29.78
N GLU A 12 7.92 1.74 30.84
CA GLU A 12 6.70 2.56 30.77
C GLU A 12 6.92 3.73 29.79
N LEU A 13 6.01 3.87 28.82
CA LEU A 13 6.00 4.97 27.88
C LEU A 13 5.63 6.29 28.59
N PHE A 14 4.72 6.21 29.57
CA PHE A 14 4.32 7.32 30.44
C PHE A 14 4.35 6.85 31.89
N LYS A 15 5.21 7.49 32.71
CA LYS A 15 5.26 7.21 34.15
C LYS A 15 3.90 7.50 34.79
N GLY A 16 3.35 6.52 35.48
CA GLY A 16 2.02 6.64 36.13
C GLY A 16 0.83 6.25 35.26
N GLY A 17 1.04 5.82 34.01
CA GLY A 17 -0.02 5.32 33.12
C GLY A 17 -0.94 6.41 32.55
N VAL A 18 -2.03 5.95 31.93
CA VAL A 18 -3.08 6.79 31.34
C VAL A 18 -4.39 6.43 32.04
N GLU A 19 -5.04 7.42 32.64
CA GLU A 19 -6.37 7.24 33.23
C GLU A 19 -7.42 7.54 32.18
N LEU A 20 -8.33 6.60 31.99
CA LEU A 20 -9.41 6.67 31.01
C LEU A 20 -10.74 6.33 31.68
N HIS A 21 -11.83 6.86 31.10
CA HIS A 21 -13.19 6.50 31.52
C HIS A 21 -13.45 5.01 31.30
N ASP A 22 -14.35 4.42 32.08
CA ASP A 22 -14.62 2.98 32.04
C ASP A 22 -15.34 2.51 30.76
N SER A 23 -15.83 3.43 29.94
CA SER A 23 -16.40 3.17 28.61
C SER A 23 -15.43 3.51 27.47
N ALA A 24 -14.17 3.82 27.78
CA ALA A 24 -13.19 4.23 26.78
C ALA A 24 -12.84 3.09 25.82
N THR A 25 -12.68 3.46 24.57
CA THR A 25 -12.27 2.60 23.47
C THR A 25 -10.75 2.60 23.30
N VAL A 26 -10.25 1.68 22.49
CA VAL A 26 -8.84 1.68 22.07
C VAL A 26 -8.48 2.97 21.32
N ALA A 27 -9.42 3.56 20.57
CA ALA A 27 -9.21 4.85 19.89
C ALA A 27 -8.97 5.99 20.90
N ASP A 28 -9.71 6.03 22.00
CA ASP A 28 -9.53 7.05 23.04
C ASP A 28 -8.15 6.96 23.69
N LEU A 29 -7.66 5.74 23.91
CA LEU A 29 -6.29 5.51 24.37
C LEU A 29 -5.25 5.99 23.34
N GLN A 30 -5.47 5.73 22.05
CA GLN A 30 -4.58 6.21 20.99
C GLN A 30 -4.56 7.74 20.94
N GLU A 31 -5.71 8.39 21.08
CA GLU A 31 -5.83 9.85 21.17
C GLU A 31 -5.08 10.42 22.38
N GLU A 32 -5.22 9.82 23.57
CA GLU A 32 -4.48 10.27 24.76
C GLU A 32 -2.96 10.14 24.60
N ILE A 33 -2.49 9.04 24.00
CA ILE A 33 -1.07 8.87 23.66
C ILE A 33 -0.61 9.98 22.70
N TYR A 34 -1.45 10.34 21.71
CA TYR A 34 -1.15 11.40 20.75
C TYR A 34 -1.17 12.80 21.38
N LYS A 35 -2.10 13.08 22.30
CA LYS A 35 -2.16 14.36 23.03
C LYS A 35 -0.89 14.58 23.85
N ARG A 36 -0.41 13.55 24.55
CA ARG A 36 0.83 13.61 25.34
C ARG A 36 2.08 13.68 24.46
N THR A 37 2.10 12.92 23.35
CA THR A 37 3.24 12.88 22.43
C THR A 37 2.76 12.98 20.98
N LYS A 38 2.78 14.21 20.43
CA LYS A 38 2.31 14.52 19.07
C LYS A 38 3.01 13.75 17.95
N LYS A 39 4.18 13.18 18.20
CA LYS A 39 4.87 12.28 17.24
C LYS A 39 4.09 11.00 16.96
N PHE A 40 3.32 10.49 17.93
CA PHE A 40 2.62 9.22 17.87
C PHE A 40 1.16 9.42 17.52
N TYR A 41 0.87 9.84 16.28
CA TYR A 41 -0.51 9.92 15.79
C TYR A 41 -1.15 8.52 15.69
N PRO A 42 -2.47 8.38 15.80
CA PRO A 42 -3.13 7.09 16.03
C PRO A 42 -2.73 5.94 15.09
N SER A 43 -2.62 6.19 13.78
CA SER A 43 -2.25 5.12 12.81
C SER A 43 -0.80 4.65 12.94
N ARG A 44 0.09 5.44 13.54
CA ARG A 44 1.48 5.05 13.84
C ARG A 44 1.58 4.12 15.05
N GLN A 45 0.52 4.04 15.86
CA GLN A 45 0.49 3.27 17.08
C GLN A 45 -0.04 1.86 16.82
N ARG A 46 0.76 0.85 17.19
CA ARG A 46 0.28 -0.53 17.32
C ARG A 46 0.24 -0.90 18.79
N LEU A 47 -0.96 -1.17 19.29
CA LEU A 47 -1.21 -1.60 20.65
C LEU A 47 -1.49 -3.10 20.67
N THR A 48 -0.82 -3.81 21.56
CA THR A 48 -0.98 -5.26 21.74
C THR A 48 -1.06 -5.63 23.21
N LEU A 49 -1.72 -6.74 23.53
CA LEU A 49 -1.65 -7.31 24.87
C LEU A 49 -0.24 -7.87 25.17
N PRO A 50 0.23 -7.80 26.43
CA PRO A 50 1.48 -8.41 26.83
C PRO A 50 1.39 -9.92 26.66
N ILE A 51 2.49 -10.52 26.21
CA ILE A 51 2.63 -11.97 26.10
C ILE A 51 3.51 -12.42 27.25
N GLN A 52 3.22 -13.60 27.81
CA GLN A 52 4.12 -14.19 28.79
C GLN A 52 5.50 -14.50 28.17
N PRO A 53 6.61 -14.20 28.87
CA PRO A 53 7.95 -14.51 28.41
C PRO A 53 8.09 -16.01 28.08
N GLY A 54 8.43 -16.34 26.84
CA GLY A 54 8.64 -17.74 26.39
C GLY A 54 7.47 -18.38 25.65
N SER A 55 6.31 -17.72 25.55
CA SER A 55 5.22 -18.23 24.71
C SER A 55 5.48 -17.97 23.22
N LYS A 56 5.09 -18.93 22.36
CA LYS A 56 5.18 -18.81 20.89
C LYS A 56 3.97 -18.10 20.26
N GLU A 57 3.05 -17.62 21.08
CA GLU A 57 1.79 -17.05 20.59
C GLU A 57 1.98 -15.65 20.04
N ARG A 58 1.15 -15.28 19.05
CA ARG A 58 1.17 -13.92 18.51
C ARG A 58 0.43 -12.99 19.45
N PRO A 59 0.97 -11.79 19.71
CA PRO A 59 0.30 -10.84 20.59
C PRO A 59 -1.02 -10.41 19.98
N ALA A 60 -2.11 -10.50 20.76
CA ALA A 60 -3.41 -10.01 20.36
C ALA A 60 -3.34 -8.50 20.11
N VAL A 61 -3.75 -8.07 18.91
CA VAL A 61 -3.76 -6.66 18.52
C VAL A 61 -5.06 -6.01 18.99
N LEU A 62 -4.95 -4.86 19.63
CA LEU A 62 -6.11 -4.08 20.05
C LEU A 62 -6.69 -3.34 18.84
N HIS A 63 -7.99 -3.50 18.62
CA HIS A 63 -8.70 -2.85 17.51
C HIS A 63 -9.31 -1.54 17.99
N SER A 64 -9.09 -0.45 17.24
CA SER A 64 -9.53 0.91 17.60
C SER A 64 -11.02 1.03 17.96
N LYS A 65 -11.90 0.21 17.34
CA LYS A 65 -13.36 0.24 17.56
C LYS A 65 -13.83 -0.55 18.78
N LYS A 66 -12.99 -1.40 19.37
CA LYS A 66 -13.38 -2.24 20.52
C LYS A 66 -13.21 -1.48 21.83
N SER A 67 -13.99 -1.85 22.82
CA SER A 67 -13.86 -1.32 24.17
C SER A 67 -12.58 -1.86 24.80
N LEU A 68 -11.91 -1.06 25.63
CA LEU A 68 -10.75 -1.55 26.39
C LEU A 68 -11.16 -2.67 27.36
N LYS A 69 -12.40 -2.66 27.84
CA LYS A 69 -12.96 -3.70 28.72
C LYS A 69 -13.05 -5.07 28.04
N ASP A 70 -13.22 -5.12 26.73
CA ASP A 70 -13.26 -6.38 25.97
C ASP A 70 -11.93 -7.15 26.03
N TYR A 71 -10.87 -6.47 26.46
CA TYR A 71 -9.52 -7.01 26.58
C TYR A 71 -9.06 -7.20 28.03
N CYS A 72 -9.95 -7.03 29.00
CA CYS A 72 -9.66 -7.22 30.43
C CYS A 72 -10.15 -8.59 30.93
N ASP A 73 -9.24 -9.39 31.48
CA ASP A 73 -9.57 -10.66 32.13
C ASP A 73 -10.11 -10.42 33.56
N GLY A 74 -11.33 -9.89 33.67
CA GLY A 74 -12.08 -9.78 34.92
C GLY A 74 -11.65 -8.65 35.89
N ASN A 75 -10.41 -8.17 35.86
CA ASN A 75 -9.97 -7.01 36.64
C ASN A 75 -10.01 -5.72 35.81
N CYS A 76 -11.12 -4.97 35.89
CA CYS A 76 -11.35 -3.76 35.10
C CYS A 76 -10.56 -2.52 35.59
N ASN A 77 -9.78 -2.62 36.68
CA ASN A 77 -9.13 -1.45 37.27
C ASN A 77 -7.78 -1.11 36.62
N THR A 78 -7.05 -2.12 36.14
CA THR A 78 -5.69 -1.96 35.58
C THR A 78 -5.47 -2.82 34.33
N LEU A 79 -5.20 -2.18 33.19
CA LEU A 79 -4.85 -2.86 31.94
C LEU A 79 -3.42 -2.51 31.53
N THR A 80 -2.61 -3.51 31.20
CA THR A 80 -1.27 -3.27 30.63
C THR A 80 -1.31 -3.49 29.13
N VAL A 81 -0.81 -2.54 28.35
CA VAL A 81 -0.73 -2.63 26.88
C VAL A 81 0.69 -2.37 26.41
N VAL A 82 1.12 -3.13 25.42
CA VAL A 82 2.41 -2.97 24.77
C VAL A 82 2.26 -2.04 23.57
N PHE A 83 2.94 -0.91 23.60
CA PHE A 83 3.05 0.05 22.52
C PHE A 83 4.22 -0.28 21.60
N LYS A 84 3.93 -0.29 20.30
CA LYS A 84 4.92 -0.31 19.23
C LYS A 84 4.70 0.87 18.30
N ASP A 85 5.78 1.63 18.07
CA ASP A 85 5.86 2.61 17.00
C ASP A 85 6.04 1.91 15.63
N LEU A 86 5.11 2.12 14.70
CA LEU A 86 5.19 1.61 13.33
C LEU A 86 5.99 2.51 12.37
N GLY A 87 6.37 3.72 12.81
CA GLY A 87 6.96 4.75 11.96
C GLY A 87 5.93 5.47 11.08
N PRO A 88 6.36 6.36 10.18
CA PRO A 88 5.48 7.08 9.27
C PRO A 88 4.60 6.13 8.47
N GLN A 89 3.29 6.32 8.58
CA GLN A 89 2.24 5.56 7.92
C GLN A 89 1.52 6.41 6.87
N VAL A 90 1.09 5.76 5.80
CA VAL A 90 0.28 6.34 4.74
C VAL A 90 -0.93 5.45 4.45
N SER A 91 -2.03 6.01 3.94
CA SER A 91 -3.18 5.20 3.54
C SER A 91 -2.81 4.22 2.41
N TYR A 92 -3.41 3.01 2.42
CA TYR A 92 -3.23 2.07 1.32
C TYR A 92 -3.72 2.64 -0.01
N ARG A 93 -4.81 3.41 0.02
CA ARG A 93 -5.36 4.11 -1.15
C ARG A 93 -4.30 5.00 -1.81
N THR A 94 -3.54 5.77 -1.01
CA THR A 94 -2.44 6.61 -1.50
C THR A 94 -1.27 5.77 -2.02
N LEU A 95 -0.90 4.70 -1.32
CA LEU A 95 0.18 3.81 -1.74
C LEU A 95 -0.09 3.23 -3.13
N PHE A 96 -1.26 2.61 -3.33
CA PHE A 96 -1.62 1.99 -4.60
C PHE A 96 -1.81 3.00 -5.73
N PHE A 97 -2.31 4.21 -5.42
CA PHE A 97 -2.38 5.27 -6.40
C PHE A 97 -1.00 5.60 -6.98
N TRP A 98 0.00 5.87 -6.14
CA TRP A 98 1.36 6.20 -6.62
C TRP A 98 2.06 5.00 -7.26
N GLU A 99 1.80 3.78 -6.77
CA GLU A 99 2.28 2.54 -7.37
C GLU A 99 1.85 2.43 -8.85
N TYR A 100 0.58 2.70 -9.15
CA TYR A 100 0.00 2.55 -10.49
C TYR A 100 0.12 3.79 -11.37
N LEU A 101 0.25 4.98 -10.78
CA LEU A 101 0.39 6.22 -11.54
C LEU A 101 1.67 6.25 -12.38
N GLY A 102 2.77 5.72 -11.84
CA GLY A 102 4.05 5.67 -12.56
C GLY A 102 3.96 4.94 -13.90
N PRO A 103 3.62 3.64 -13.92
CA PRO A 103 3.46 2.89 -15.16
C PRO A 103 2.48 3.53 -16.15
N LEU A 104 1.41 4.17 -15.66
CA LEU A 104 0.43 4.87 -16.49
C LEU A 104 1.03 6.09 -17.21
N ILE A 105 1.97 6.79 -16.58
CA ILE A 105 2.63 7.97 -17.17
C ILE A 105 3.87 7.57 -17.98
N ILE A 106 4.70 6.68 -17.42
CA ILE A 106 5.99 6.29 -18.00
C ILE A 106 5.80 5.61 -19.36
N TYR A 107 4.82 4.73 -19.51
CA TYR A 107 4.64 4.01 -20.77
C TYR A 107 4.30 4.95 -21.95
N PRO A 108 3.31 5.87 -21.83
CA PRO A 108 3.08 6.90 -22.84
C PRO A 108 4.28 7.80 -23.14
N ILE A 109 5.18 8.03 -22.17
CA ILE A 109 6.40 8.80 -22.42
C ILE A 109 7.26 8.11 -23.50
N PHE A 110 7.49 6.81 -23.40
CA PHE A 110 8.21 6.04 -24.43
C PHE A 110 7.43 5.95 -25.75
N TYR A 111 6.10 5.90 -25.71
CA TYR A 111 5.28 5.79 -26.92
C TYR A 111 5.13 7.12 -27.68
N TYR A 112 4.91 8.26 -27.02
CA TYR A 112 4.64 9.53 -27.71
C TYR A 112 5.87 10.43 -27.89
N PHE A 113 6.82 10.39 -26.95
CA PHE A 113 7.96 11.31 -26.98
C PHE A 113 9.19 10.66 -27.64
N PRO A 114 10.10 11.46 -28.22
CA PRO A 114 11.30 10.96 -28.89
C PRO A 114 12.41 10.56 -27.89
N VAL A 115 12.06 9.79 -26.87
CA VAL A 115 12.97 9.38 -25.77
C VAL A 115 14.21 8.66 -26.31
N TYR A 116 14.04 7.88 -27.38
CA TYR A 116 15.12 7.11 -28.00
C TYR A 116 16.21 7.96 -28.68
N LYS A 117 15.91 9.22 -29.03
CA LYS A 117 16.94 10.14 -29.55
C LYS A 117 18.04 10.41 -28.52
N PHE A 118 17.68 10.48 -27.23
CA PHE A 118 18.65 10.61 -26.14
C PHE A 118 19.52 9.36 -25.96
N PHE A 119 19.11 8.23 -26.53
CA PHE A 119 19.85 6.97 -26.52
C PHE A 119 20.62 6.71 -27.83
N GLY A 120 20.72 7.71 -28.73
CA GLY A 120 21.46 7.62 -29.99
C GLY A 120 20.67 7.03 -31.16
N TYR A 121 19.36 6.82 -31.02
CA TYR A 121 18.49 6.42 -32.12
C TYR A 121 17.93 7.66 -32.82
N GLU A 122 18.66 8.15 -33.82
CA GLU A 122 18.32 9.40 -34.55
C GLU A 122 17.33 9.19 -35.71
N GLY A 123 17.15 7.94 -36.16
CA GLY A 123 16.26 7.61 -37.27
C GLY A 123 14.77 7.82 -36.98
N GLU A 124 13.97 7.90 -38.04
CA GLU A 124 12.51 7.91 -37.92
C GLU A 124 12.01 6.58 -37.35
N ARG A 125 11.27 6.64 -36.23
CA ARG A 125 10.67 5.47 -35.62
C ARG A 125 9.37 5.11 -36.32
N VAL A 126 9.34 3.92 -36.93
CA VAL A 126 8.09 3.32 -37.41
C VAL A 126 7.33 2.74 -36.23
N ILE A 127 6.06 3.12 -36.07
CA ILE A 127 5.18 2.58 -35.04
C ILE A 127 4.27 1.53 -35.68
N HIS A 128 4.40 0.29 -35.23
CA HIS A 128 3.55 -0.81 -35.66
C HIS A 128 2.21 -0.80 -34.90
N PRO A 129 1.10 -1.27 -35.51
CA PRO A 129 -0.20 -1.33 -34.85
C PRO A 129 -0.15 -2.01 -33.48
N VAL A 130 0.56 -3.13 -33.35
CA VAL A 130 0.70 -3.86 -32.07
C VAL A 130 1.22 -2.98 -30.93
N GLN A 131 2.12 -2.02 -31.20
CA GLN A 131 2.64 -1.09 -30.20
C GLN A 131 1.55 -0.10 -29.75
N THR A 132 0.74 0.40 -30.68
CA THR A 132 -0.42 1.25 -30.37
C THR A 132 -1.44 0.51 -29.52
N TYR A 133 -1.79 -0.73 -29.89
CA TYR A 133 -2.73 -1.55 -29.10
C TYR A 133 -2.17 -1.92 -27.73
N ALA A 134 -0.86 -2.21 -27.63
CA ALA A 134 -0.20 -2.43 -26.35
C ALA A 134 -0.25 -1.18 -25.46
N CYS A 135 -0.03 0.01 -26.02
CA CYS A 135 -0.15 1.27 -25.29
C CYS A 135 -1.57 1.48 -24.74
N TYR A 136 -2.61 1.27 -25.56
CA TYR A 136 -3.99 1.38 -25.09
C TYR A 136 -4.34 0.36 -24.02
N TYR A 137 -3.96 -0.90 -24.22
CA TYR A 137 -4.18 -1.95 -23.22
C TYR A 137 -3.50 -1.61 -21.89
N TRP A 138 -2.24 -1.16 -21.94
CA TRP A 138 -1.44 -0.80 -20.77
C TRP A 138 -2.06 0.36 -20.00
N CYS A 139 -2.42 1.43 -20.71
CA CYS A 139 -3.04 2.61 -20.11
C CYS A 139 -4.40 2.25 -19.50
N LEU A 140 -5.23 1.49 -20.22
CA LEU A 140 -6.52 1.02 -19.72
C LEU A 140 -6.36 0.14 -18.49
N HIS A 141 -5.36 -0.75 -18.47
CA HIS A 141 -5.04 -1.59 -17.32
C HIS A 141 -4.73 -0.75 -16.07
N TYR A 142 -3.73 0.13 -16.13
CA TYR A 142 -3.34 0.92 -14.94
C TYR A 142 -4.38 1.97 -14.56
N PHE A 143 -5.11 2.52 -15.53
CA PHE A 143 -6.26 3.38 -15.25
C PHE A 143 -7.36 2.62 -14.46
N LYS A 144 -7.75 1.42 -14.92
CA LYS A 144 -8.66 0.54 -14.18
C LYS A 144 -8.16 0.31 -12.75
N ARG A 145 -6.89 -0.06 -12.56
CA ARG A 145 -6.30 -0.31 -11.23
C ARG A 145 -6.39 0.90 -10.29
N ILE A 146 -6.19 2.12 -10.82
CA ILE A 146 -6.35 3.37 -10.07
C ILE A 146 -7.82 3.59 -9.69
N MET A 147 -8.74 3.40 -10.63
CA MET A 147 -10.18 3.53 -10.37
C MET A 147 -10.64 2.50 -9.32
N GLU A 148 -10.21 1.25 -9.42
CA GLU A 148 -10.50 0.21 -8.43
C GLU A 148 -10.00 0.57 -7.04
N THR A 149 -8.78 1.10 -6.95
CA THR A 149 -8.19 1.57 -5.69
C THR A 149 -9.05 2.62 -4.98
N PHE A 150 -9.78 3.43 -5.76
CA PHE A 150 -10.60 4.52 -5.24
C PHE A 150 -12.06 4.17 -5.03
N PHE A 151 -12.63 3.32 -5.87
CA PHE A 151 -14.09 3.08 -5.92
C PHE A 151 -14.50 1.65 -5.57
N VAL A 152 -13.60 0.67 -5.69
CA VAL A 152 -13.93 -0.76 -5.53
C VAL A 152 -13.27 -1.35 -4.29
N HIS A 153 -11.97 -1.13 -4.11
CA HIS A 153 -11.19 -1.77 -3.05
C HIS A 153 -11.61 -1.32 -1.64
N ARG A 154 -11.89 -2.29 -0.77
CA ARG A 154 -12.05 -2.09 0.67
C ARG A 154 -10.82 -2.63 1.40
N PHE A 155 -10.00 -1.74 1.92
CA PHE A 155 -8.79 -2.12 2.63
C PHE A 155 -9.12 -2.58 4.06
N SER A 156 -8.64 -3.77 4.44
CA SER A 156 -8.80 -4.33 5.79
C SER A 156 -7.96 -3.60 6.84
N HIS A 157 -6.77 -3.15 6.44
CA HIS A 157 -5.93 -2.27 7.23
C HIS A 157 -6.01 -0.85 6.68
N ALA A 158 -6.02 0.14 7.58
CA ALA A 158 -6.14 1.54 7.17
C ALA A 158 -4.86 2.09 6.53
N THR A 159 -3.67 1.65 7.00
CA THR A 159 -2.40 2.26 6.62
C THR A 159 -1.26 1.26 6.43
N SER A 160 -0.25 1.66 5.65
CA SER A 160 1.00 0.95 5.38
C SER A 160 2.20 1.84 5.73
N PRO A 161 3.36 1.27 6.11
CA PRO A 161 4.61 2.02 6.26
C PRO A 161 4.98 2.79 5.00
N LEU A 162 5.41 4.04 5.15
CA LEU A 162 5.80 4.91 4.04
C LEU A 162 6.92 4.33 3.18
N SER A 163 7.85 3.58 3.78
CA SER A 163 8.92 2.87 3.06
C SER A 163 8.39 1.90 2.00
N ASN A 164 7.20 1.32 2.21
CA ASN A 164 6.58 0.42 1.25
C ASN A 164 6.13 1.15 -0.01
N VAL A 165 5.76 2.43 0.09
CA VAL A 165 5.43 3.25 -1.10
C VAL A 165 6.64 3.30 -2.02
N PHE A 166 7.81 3.66 -1.48
CA PHE A 166 9.02 3.77 -2.29
C PHE A 166 9.43 2.43 -2.90
N ARG A 167 9.38 1.35 -2.13
CA ARG A 167 9.70 0.00 -2.63
C ARG A 167 8.75 -0.43 -3.75
N ASN A 168 7.45 -0.23 -3.57
CA ASN A 168 6.45 -0.61 -4.56
C ASN A 168 6.54 0.26 -5.81
N CYS A 169 6.66 1.59 -5.65
CA CYS A 169 6.85 2.49 -6.79
C CYS A 169 8.13 2.14 -7.55
N ALA A 170 9.26 1.94 -6.87
CA ALA A 170 10.50 1.54 -7.51
C ALA A 170 10.31 0.27 -8.34
N TYR A 171 9.63 -0.75 -7.81
CA TYR A 171 9.31 -1.96 -8.55
C TYR A 171 8.45 -1.66 -9.78
N TYR A 172 7.23 -1.15 -9.59
CA TYR A 172 6.28 -0.96 -10.70
C TYR A 172 6.79 0.00 -11.76
N TRP A 173 7.43 1.11 -11.35
CA TRP A 173 7.88 2.15 -12.27
C TRP A 173 9.07 1.67 -13.10
N THR A 174 10.02 0.95 -12.50
CA THR A 174 11.19 0.43 -13.23
C THR A 174 10.81 -0.70 -14.18
N PHE A 175 10.00 -1.67 -13.74
CA PHE A 175 9.50 -2.72 -14.63
C PHE A 175 8.58 -2.15 -15.72
N GLY A 176 7.77 -1.14 -15.40
CA GLY A 176 6.97 -0.41 -16.36
C GLY A 176 7.81 0.31 -17.40
N ALA A 177 8.88 0.99 -16.98
CA ALA A 177 9.84 1.62 -17.87
C ALA A 177 10.56 0.59 -18.75
N TYR A 178 10.98 -0.53 -18.17
CA TYR A 178 11.65 -1.61 -18.90
C TYR A 178 10.75 -2.16 -20.02
N ILE A 179 9.50 -2.50 -19.71
CA ILE A 179 8.55 -3.01 -20.72
C ILE A 179 8.27 -1.94 -21.78
N ALA A 180 8.02 -0.69 -21.36
CA ALA A 180 7.77 0.42 -22.28
C ALA A 180 8.95 0.68 -23.22
N TYR A 181 10.18 0.58 -22.71
CA TYR A 181 11.40 0.75 -23.48
C TYR A 181 11.49 -0.27 -24.62
N TYR A 182 11.32 -1.56 -24.33
CA TYR A 182 11.49 -2.61 -25.34
C TYR A 182 10.32 -2.68 -26.32
N VAL A 183 9.09 -2.53 -25.84
CA VAL A 183 7.90 -2.61 -26.71
C VAL A 183 7.86 -1.44 -27.69
N ASN A 184 8.28 -0.24 -27.28
CA ASN A 184 8.23 0.96 -28.13
C ASN A 184 9.58 1.28 -28.81
N HIS A 185 10.54 0.37 -28.72
CA HIS A 185 11.90 0.55 -29.23
C HIS A 185 11.90 0.74 -30.76
N PRO A 186 12.77 1.59 -31.33
CA PRO A 186 12.88 1.75 -32.79
C PRO A 186 13.21 0.48 -33.56
N LEU A 187 13.88 -0.48 -32.90
CA LEU A 187 14.23 -1.78 -33.46
C LEU A 187 13.23 -2.89 -33.10
N TYR A 188 12.02 -2.54 -32.66
CA TYR A 188 11.00 -3.51 -32.29
C TYR A 188 10.52 -4.29 -33.52
N THR A 189 10.59 -5.62 -33.44
CA THR A 189 10.06 -6.52 -34.48
C THR A 189 8.71 -7.08 -34.04
N PRO A 190 7.60 -6.75 -34.74
CA PRO A 190 6.28 -7.25 -34.38
C PRO A 190 6.17 -8.76 -34.63
N VAL A 191 5.42 -9.45 -33.78
CA VAL A 191 4.99 -10.82 -34.05
C VAL A 191 3.90 -10.83 -35.15
N GLY A 192 3.58 -12.02 -35.67
CA GLY A 192 2.54 -12.19 -36.68
C GLY A 192 1.19 -11.60 -36.26
N GLU A 193 0.41 -11.11 -37.24
CA GLU A 193 -0.80 -10.34 -36.97
C GLU A 193 -1.84 -11.12 -36.15
N LEU A 194 -2.05 -12.39 -36.51
CA LEU A 194 -2.94 -13.28 -35.79
C LEU A 194 -2.48 -13.49 -34.32
N GLN A 195 -1.17 -13.61 -34.10
CA GLN A 195 -0.61 -13.90 -32.79
C GLN A 195 -0.84 -12.75 -31.80
N TRP A 196 -0.53 -11.50 -32.18
CA TRP A 196 -0.74 -10.39 -31.26
C TRP A 196 -2.23 -10.08 -31.04
N LYS A 197 -3.09 -10.31 -32.05
CA LYS A 197 -4.55 -10.18 -31.88
C LYS A 197 -5.12 -11.20 -30.92
N ILE A 198 -4.68 -12.46 -30.99
CA ILE A 198 -5.04 -13.50 -30.00
C ILE A 198 -4.58 -13.07 -28.61
N GLY A 199 -3.32 -12.64 -28.49
CA GLY A 199 -2.76 -12.17 -27.21
C GLY A 199 -3.53 -10.98 -26.62
N PHE A 200 -3.90 -10.01 -27.45
CA PHE A 200 -4.71 -8.86 -27.05
C PHE A 200 -6.11 -9.27 -26.61
N GLY A 201 -6.79 -10.14 -27.38
CA GLY A 201 -8.10 -10.66 -27.03
C GLY A 201 -8.09 -11.43 -25.71
N PHE A 202 -7.09 -12.29 -25.51
CA PHE A 202 -6.90 -13.01 -24.24
C PHE A 202 -6.62 -12.04 -23.09
N GLY A 203 -5.79 -11.03 -23.30
CA GLY A 203 -5.51 -9.99 -22.30
C GLY A 203 -6.78 -9.26 -21.86
N LEU A 204 -7.67 -8.89 -22.79
CA LEU A 204 -8.94 -8.25 -22.46
C LEU A 204 -9.85 -9.17 -21.63
N LEU A 205 -9.94 -10.46 -21.96
CA LEU A 205 -10.68 -11.44 -21.16
C LEU A 205 -10.12 -11.52 -19.73
N CYS A 206 -8.80 -11.56 -19.58
CA CYS A 206 -8.16 -11.55 -18.26
C CYS A 206 -8.45 -10.27 -17.48
N GLN A 207 -8.46 -9.10 -18.13
CA GLN A 207 -8.80 -7.84 -17.46
C GLN A 207 -10.24 -7.84 -16.93
N LEU A 208 -11.19 -8.35 -17.74
CA LEU A 208 -12.59 -8.46 -17.33
C LEU A 208 -12.76 -9.47 -16.19
N ALA A 209 -12.13 -10.63 -16.27
CA ALA A 209 -12.15 -11.63 -15.21
C ALA A 209 -11.56 -11.08 -13.91
N ASN A 210 -10.46 -10.33 -13.99
CA ASN A 210 -9.84 -9.69 -12.84
C ASN A 210 -10.72 -8.61 -12.18
N PHE A 211 -11.64 -7.99 -12.91
CA PHE A 211 -12.61 -7.06 -12.32
C PHE A 211 -13.70 -7.78 -11.50
N TYR A 212 -14.05 -9.00 -11.89
CA TYR A 212 -15.10 -9.78 -11.25
C TYR A 212 -14.65 -10.46 -9.95
N CYS A 213 -13.37 -10.83 -9.86
CA CYS A 213 -12.76 -11.44 -8.67
C CYS A 213 -12.42 -10.42 -7.59
#